data_AF-A0A822E1N8-F1
#
_entry.id   AF-A0A822E1N8-F1
#
_cell.length_a   1.000
_cell.length_b   1.000
_cell.length_c   1.000
_cell.angle_alpha   90.00
_cell.angle_beta   90.00
_cell.angle_gamma   90.00
#
_symmetry.space_group_name_H-M   'P 1'
#
loop_
_entity.id
_entity.type
_entity.pdbx_description
1 polymer ?
#
loop_
_entity_poly.entity_id
_entity_poly.type
_entity_poly.pdbx_seq_one_letter_code
_entity_poly.pdbx_strand_id
1 'polypeptide(L)' 'MEAIANIRESIVFYAPETITQNETTTKSDIWSLGCTLVHMLTGRIPWSNPSIASSAYYWKVINWVANGVQPTIPT' A
#
# COMPACT_ATOMS: atom_id res chain seq x y z
N MET A 1 -7.10 -7.24 -19.60
CA MET A 1 -7.42 -5.90 -19.06
C MET A 1 -7.49 -5.86 -17.52
N GLU A 2 -7.50 -6.99 -16.80
CA GLU A 2 -7.52 -6.99 -15.32
C GLU A 2 -6.16 -6.72 -14.65
N ALA A 3 -5.04 -7.06 -15.30
CA ALA A 3 -3.70 -6.93 -14.69
C ALA A 3 -3.32 -5.49 -14.31
N ILE A 4 -3.71 -4.50 -15.12
CA ILE A 4 -3.42 -3.07 -14.86
C ILE A 4 -4.22 -2.48 -13.69
N ALA A 5 -5.41 -3.02 -13.41
CA ALA A 5 -6.18 -2.66 -12.21
C ALA A 5 -5.58 -3.32 -10.97
N ASN A 6 -5.16 -4.58 -11.09
CA ASN A 6 -4.53 -5.33 -10.01
C ASN A 6 -3.19 -4.71 -9.56
N ILE A 7 -2.39 -4.16 -10.49
CA ILE A 7 -1.15 -3.43 -10.14
C ILE A 7 -1.43 -2.19 -9.27
N ARG A 8 -2.54 -1.47 -9.54
CA ARG A 8 -2.94 -0.28 -8.78
C ARG A 8 -3.43 -0.59 -7.37
N GLU A 9 -3.96 -1.78 -7.17
CA GLU A 9 -4.36 -2.24 -5.84
C GLU A 9 -3.19 -2.86 -5.09
N SER A 10 -2.27 -3.53 -5.79
CA SER A 10 -1.07 -4.13 -5.18
C SER A 10 -0.08 -3.08 -4.66
N ILE A 11 -0.03 -1.88 -5.24
CA ILE A 11 0.93 -0.85 -4.83
C ILE A 11 0.77 -0.38 -3.37
N VAL A 12 -0.41 -0.49 -2.78
CA VAL A 12 -0.61 -0.14 -1.37
C VAL A 12 0.03 -1.15 -0.41
N PHE A 13 0.47 -2.31 -0.92
CA PHE A 13 1.19 -3.34 -0.17
C PHE A 13 2.71 -3.20 -0.28
N TYR A 14 3.25 -2.27 -1.10
CA TYR A 14 4.69 -2.12 -1.23
C TYR A 14 5.32 -1.41 -0.03
N ALA A 15 6.46 -1.95 0.40
CA ALA A 15 7.29 -1.40 1.44
C ALA A 15 8.02 -0.12 0.97
N PRO A 16 8.40 0.79 1.87
CA PRO A 16 9.08 2.04 1.52
C PRO A 16 10.37 1.80 0.72
N GLU A 17 11.16 0.79 1.06
CA GLU A 17 12.36 0.40 0.33
C GLU A 17 12.05 -0.12 -1.08
N THR A 18 10.93 -0.82 -1.26
CA THR A 18 10.51 -1.32 -2.58
C THR A 18 10.05 -0.19 -3.50
N ILE A 19 9.42 0.85 -2.94
CA ILE A 19 9.01 2.04 -3.70
C ILE A 19 10.22 2.90 -4.08
N THR A 20 11.17 3.07 -3.16
CA THR A 20 12.30 4.02 -3.31
C THR A 20 13.49 3.43 -4.03
N GLN A 21 13.85 2.18 -3.73
CA GLN A 21 15.06 1.53 -4.22
C GLN A 21 14.74 0.43 -5.24
N ASN A 22 13.46 0.10 -5.45
CA ASN A 22 13.04 -1.02 -6.29
C ASN A 22 13.69 -2.35 -5.84
N GLU A 23 13.98 -2.44 -4.54
CA GLU A 23 14.54 -3.62 -3.89
C GLU A 23 13.45 -4.34 -3.09
N THR A 24 13.47 -5.67 -3.18
CA THR A 24 12.61 -6.54 -2.37
C THR A 24 13.52 -7.26 -1.39
N THR A 25 13.23 -7.10 -0.10
CA THR A 25 13.99 -7.73 0.98
C THR A 25 13.03 -8.47 1.89
N THR A 26 13.57 -9.28 2.81
CA THR A 26 12.76 -9.94 3.85
C THR A 26 11.95 -8.94 4.69
N LYS A 27 12.42 -7.69 4.84
CA LYS A 27 11.65 -6.62 5.53
C LYS A 27 10.45 -6.18 4.70
N SER A 28 10.59 -6.18 3.39
CA SER A 28 9.53 -5.84 2.45
C SER A 28 8.41 -6.88 2.46
N ASP A 29 8.76 -8.17 2.63
CA ASP A 29 7.77 -9.23 2.81
C ASP A 29 7.00 -9.08 4.13
N ILE A 30 7.68 -8.73 5.22
CA ILE A 30 7.05 -8.48 6.52
C ILE A 30 6.06 -7.30 6.42
N TRP A 31 6.44 -6.23 5.72
CA TRP A 31 5.55 -5.10 5.47
C TRP A 31 4.29 -5.55 4.71
N SER A 32 4.46 -6.26 3.61
CA SER A 32 3.37 -6.76 2.77
C SER A 32 2.42 -7.65 3.57
N LEU A 33 2.97 -8.53 4.42
CA LEU A 33 2.19 -9.38 5.34
C LEU A 33 1.43 -8.57 6.39
N GLY A 34 2.02 -7.49 6.92
CA GLY A 34 1.31 -6.56 7.81
C GLY A 34 0.11 -5.92 7.13
N CYS A 35 0.26 -5.47 5.89
CA CYS A 35 -0.84 -4.95 5.09
C CYS A 35 -1.92 -6.03 4.84
N THR A 36 -1.54 -7.28 4.57
CA THR A 36 -2.49 -8.40 4.44
C THR A 36 -3.23 -8.69 5.75
N LEU A 37 -2.57 -8.67 6.90
CA LEU A 37 -3.20 -8.86 8.20
C LEU A 37 -4.22 -7.76 8.50
N VAL A 38 -3.86 -6.49 8.26
CA VAL A 38 -4.80 -5.36 8.39
C VAL A 38 -6.00 -5.56 7.47
N HIS A 39 -5.78 -6.01 6.24
CA HIS A 39 -6.86 -6.30 5.31
C HIS A 39 -7.82 -7.37 5.83
N MET A 40 -7.28 -8.48 6.36
CA MET A 40 -8.09 -9.57 6.89
C MET A 40 -8.83 -9.19 8.18
N LEU A 41 -8.21 -8.39 9.05
CA LEU A 41 -8.81 -7.98 10.32
C LEU A 41 -9.89 -6.91 10.14
N THR A 42 -9.72 -6.00 9.20
CA THR A 42 -10.64 -4.86 8.99
C THR A 42 -11.65 -5.10 7.86
N GLY A 43 -11.40 -6.08 6.99
CA GLY A 43 -12.16 -6.30 5.76
C GLY A 43 -12.00 -5.18 4.72
N ARG A 44 -11.03 -4.26 4.91
CA ARG A 44 -10.80 -3.09 4.04
C ARG A 44 -9.37 -3.10 3.54
N ILE A 45 -9.14 -2.67 2.30
CA ILE A 45 -7.76 -2.55 1.79
C ILE A 45 -7.05 -1.43 2.57
N PRO A 46 -5.81 -1.64 3.06
CA PRO A 46 -5.04 -0.63 3.77
C PRO A 46 -4.96 0.67 2.97
N TRP A 47 -5.35 1.78 3.59
CA TRP A 47 -5.36 3.12 2.97
C TRP A 47 -6.14 3.17 1.64
N SER A 48 -7.12 2.29 1.44
CA SER A 48 -8.12 2.45 0.39
C SER A 48 -9.20 3.41 0.87
N ASN A 49 -9.48 4.45 0.09
CA ASN A 49 -10.62 5.33 0.36
C ASN A 49 -11.71 5.05 -0.67
N PRO A 50 -12.82 4.39 -0.30
CA PRO A 50 -13.90 4.07 -1.23
C PRO A 50 -14.60 5.32 -1.79
N SER A 51 -14.50 6.46 -1.10
CA SER A 51 -15.06 7.74 -1.56
C SER A 51 -14.09 8.51 -2.47
N ILE A 52 -12.81 8.12 -2.53
CA ILE A 52 -11.75 8.81 -3.26
C ILE A 52 -10.91 7.78 -4.00
N ALA A 53 -11.50 7.15 -5.02
CA ALA A 53 -10.77 6.32 -5.99
C ALA A 53 -10.01 7.18 -7.01
N SER A 54 -9.48 8.34 -6.60
CA SER A 54 -8.71 9.21 -7.49
C SER A 54 -7.24 8.82 -7.41
N SER A 55 -6.62 8.63 -8.58
CA SER A 55 -5.19 8.28 -8.72
C SER A 55 -4.25 9.21 -7.93
N ALA A 56 -4.69 10.45 -7.65
CA ALA A 56 -3.96 11.42 -6.85
C ALA A 56 -3.86 11.05 -5.36
N TYR A 57 -4.87 10.38 -4.80
CA TYR A 57 -4.84 9.93 -3.40
C TYR A 57 -3.82 8.81 -3.19
N TYR A 58 -3.84 7.80 -4.06
CA TYR A 58 -2.83 6.74 -4.03
C TYR A 58 -1.41 7.30 -4.18
N TRP A 59 -1.20 8.29 -5.05
CA TRP A 59 0.08 8.96 -5.19
C TRP A 59 0.54 9.67 -3.90
N LYS A 60 -0.38 10.25 -3.14
CA LYS A 60 -0.08 10.82 -1.81
C LYS A 60 0.34 9.75 -0.81
N VAL A 61 -0.37 8.62 -0.76
CA VAL A 61 -0.04 7.50 0.14
C VAL A 61 1.35 6.94 -0.18
N ILE A 62 1.64 6.70 -1.47
CA ILE A 62 2.95 6.24 -1.94
C ILE A 62 4.06 7.22 -1.53
N ASN A 63 3.83 8.53 -1.70
CA ASN A 63 4.78 9.54 -1.26
C ASN A 63 5.01 9.52 0.26
N TRP A 64 3.97 9.37 1.06
CA TRP A 64 4.13 9.27 2.51
C TRP A 64 4.95 8.05 2.91
N VAL A 65 4.59 6.87 2.38
CA VAL A 65 5.32 5.63 2.66
C VAL A 65 6.77 5.78 2.22
N ALA A 66 7.04 6.28 1.01
CA ALA A 66 8.41 6.51 0.50
C ALA A 66 9.25 7.46 1.38
N ASN A 67 8.61 8.42 2.06
CA ASN A 67 9.28 9.33 3.00
C ASN A 67 9.33 8.80 4.44
N GLY A 68 8.94 7.54 4.67
CA GLY A 68 8.94 6.89 5.99
C GLY A 68 7.79 7.33 6.91
N VAL A 69 6.78 8.03 6.37
CA VAL A 69 5.58 8.41 7.11
C VAL A 69 4.58 7.27 7.02
N GLN A 70 4.26 6.67 8.16
CA GLN A 70 3.20 5.66 8.25
C GLN A 70 1.83 6.35 8.34
N PRO A 71 0.92 6.15 7.37
CA PRO A 71 -0.43 6.69 7.47
C PRO A 71 -1.26 5.92 8.51
N THR A 72 -2.27 6.57 9.08
CA THR A 72 -3.13 5.96 10.10
C THR A 72 -3.68 4.62 9.62
N ILE A 73 -3.47 3.58 10.44
CA ILE A 73 -3.98 2.24 10.15
C ILE A 73 -5.51 2.33 10.17
N PRO A 74 -6.21 1.88 9.10
CA PRO A 74 -7.66 1.83 9.12
C PRO A 74 -8.12 0.97 10.31
N THR A 75 -8.99 1.53 11.13
CA THR A 75 -9.67 0.84 12.24
C THR A 75 -11.08 0.46 11.85
#